data_AF-A0A9C9K0Z1-F1
#
_entry.id   AF-A0A9C9K0Z1-F1
#
_cell.length_a   1.000
_cell.length_b   1.000
_cell.length_c   1.000
_cell.angle_alpha   90.00
_cell.angle_beta   90.00
_cell.angle_gamma   90.00
#
_symmetry.space_group_name_H-M   'P 1'
#
loop_
_entity.id
_entity.type
_entity.pdbx_description
1 polymer ?
#
loop_
_entity_poly.entity_id
_entity_poly.type
_entity_poly.pdbx_seq_one_letter_code
_entity_poly.pdbx_strand_id
1 'polypeptide(L)'
;MQEYSSIDNLLFVVFGFLLILWPYSSTAGVDSAEVRAKFEEEYNRPIKEPLSIRILRSTIGPEEWWKYRRIADLGPAVIPHIIEKMEAGDFFITLSLQMITKKFFEKEEYKSFGCRDSRDEAKLYIYWWREGRKQTPQRFKKLYTEWQSLRKEGETEKAKEKYQWIIDMGIIVLPYLIEKISEGDTALIPAVSELTDGEVKEDATPEECVRWWKENKERWYIPIEGDPGEEEIKKDDK
;
A
#
# COMPACT_ATOMS: atom_id res chain seq x y z
N MET A 1 -27.90 21.10 55.08
CA MET A 1 -28.69 19.86 55.14
C MET A 1 -29.38 19.67 53.79
N GLN A 2 -28.67 19.08 52.83
CA GLN A 2 -29.20 18.10 51.88
C GLN A 2 -28.00 17.52 51.15
N GLU A 3 -27.65 16.30 51.55
CA GLU A 3 -26.66 15.44 50.93
C GLU A 3 -27.23 14.89 49.63
N TYR A 4 -26.44 14.90 48.56
CA TYR A 4 -26.69 14.05 47.39
C TYR A 4 -25.41 13.24 47.09
N SER A 5 -25.52 11.96 47.49
CA SER A 5 -24.78 10.77 47.06
C SER A 5 -24.50 10.80 45.55
N SER A 6 -23.25 10.65 45.07
CA SER A 6 -22.50 9.40 44.89
C SER A 6 -23.26 8.31 44.12
N ILE A 7 -22.55 7.74 43.14
CA ILE A 7 -22.88 6.66 42.20
C ILE A 7 -23.50 7.14 40.89
N ASP A 8 -22.64 7.37 39.89
CA ASP A 8 -22.84 6.99 38.47
C ASP A 8 -21.53 7.21 37.66
N ASN A 9 -20.43 6.68 38.20
CA ASN A 9 -19.12 6.63 37.55
C ASN A 9 -18.69 5.16 37.39
N LEU A 10 -19.43 4.38 36.59
CA LEU A 10 -18.97 3.04 36.20
C LEU A 10 -19.74 2.45 34.99
N LEU A 11 -19.84 3.20 33.89
CA LEU A 11 -20.46 2.68 32.66
C LEU A 11 -19.77 3.18 31.39
N PHE A 12 -18.43 3.25 31.44
CA PHE A 12 -17.60 3.76 30.34
C PHE A 12 -16.37 2.91 30.02
N VAL A 13 -16.38 1.59 30.24
CA VAL A 13 -15.24 0.73 29.81
C VAL A 13 -15.69 -0.69 29.49
N VAL A 14 -16.57 -0.93 28.50
CA VAL A 14 -16.58 -2.19 27.70
C VAL A 14 -17.34 -1.96 26.37
N PHE A 15 -16.93 -0.99 25.56
CA PHE A 15 -17.02 -1.18 24.11
C PHE A 15 -15.64 -1.74 23.74
N GLY A 16 -15.46 -3.06 23.86
CA GLY A 16 -15.83 -3.89 22.73
C GLY A 16 -14.85 -3.67 21.59
N PHE A 17 -13.55 -3.54 21.90
CA PHE A 17 -12.44 -3.89 21.01
C PHE A 17 -12.60 -5.37 20.61
N LEU A 18 -13.57 -5.64 19.74
CA LEU A 18 -13.47 -6.69 18.74
C LEU A 18 -12.44 -6.19 17.71
N LEU A 19 -11.19 -6.05 18.16
CA LEU A 19 -10.07 -6.36 17.28
C LEU A 19 -10.34 -7.79 16.88
N ILE A 20 -10.86 -7.93 15.66
CA ILE A 20 -10.82 -9.16 14.90
C ILE A 20 -9.34 -9.53 14.96
N LEU A 21 -9.00 -10.42 15.90
CA LEU A 21 -7.76 -11.17 15.94
C LEU A 21 -7.83 -12.06 14.70
N TRP A 22 -7.63 -11.44 13.53
CA TRP A 22 -7.29 -12.16 12.33
C TRP A 22 -6.03 -12.91 12.71
N PRO A 23 -6.02 -14.25 12.68
CA PRO A 23 -4.89 -15.02 13.14
C PRO A 23 -3.65 -14.52 12.41
N TYR A 24 -2.77 -13.87 13.18
CA TYR A 24 -1.49 -13.32 12.77
C TYR A 24 -0.57 -14.50 12.42
N SER A 25 -0.83 -15.08 11.26
CA SER A 25 -0.01 -16.12 10.69
C SER A 25 1.15 -15.41 10.05
N SER A 26 2.30 -15.40 10.72
CA SER A 26 3.56 -14.92 10.15
C SER A 26 3.69 -15.51 8.73
N THR A 27 3.73 -14.63 7.72
CA THR A 27 3.77 -15.00 6.31
C THR A 27 5.16 -15.42 5.84
N ALA A 28 6.07 -15.75 6.77
CA ALA A 28 7.37 -16.31 6.44
C ALA A 28 7.18 -17.70 5.83
N GLY A 29 7.11 -17.75 4.50
CA GLY A 29 6.93 -18.97 3.72
C GLY A 29 5.49 -19.26 3.27
N VAL A 30 4.63 -18.25 3.07
CA VAL A 30 3.33 -18.52 2.42
C VAL A 30 3.60 -19.20 1.08
N ASP A 31 3.09 -20.41 0.94
CA ASP A 31 3.22 -21.19 -0.28
C ASP A 31 2.68 -20.37 -1.44
N SER A 32 3.52 -20.11 -2.44
CA SER A 32 3.13 -19.38 -3.66
C SER A 32 1.90 -20.02 -4.31
N ALA A 33 1.71 -21.34 -4.17
CA ALA A 33 0.51 -22.04 -4.62
C ALA A 33 -0.74 -21.67 -3.81
N GLU A 34 -0.63 -21.48 -2.49
CA GLU A 34 -1.74 -21.05 -1.63
C GLU A 34 -2.15 -19.61 -1.96
N VAL A 35 -1.17 -18.69 -2.13
CA VAL A 35 -1.43 -17.30 -2.56
C VAL A 35 -2.17 -17.29 -3.90
N ARG A 36 -1.67 -18.07 -4.87
CA ARG A 36 -2.30 -18.20 -6.18
C ARG A 36 -3.72 -18.76 -6.10
N ALA A 37 -3.94 -19.78 -5.27
CA ALA A 37 -5.25 -20.39 -5.11
C ALA A 37 -6.28 -19.41 -4.53
N LYS A 38 -5.92 -18.67 -3.47
CA LYS A 38 -6.78 -17.63 -2.88
C LYS A 38 -7.07 -16.51 -3.87
N PHE A 39 -6.05 -16.08 -4.62
CA PHE A 39 -6.22 -15.09 -5.69
C PHE A 39 -7.21 -15.57 -6.75
N GLU A 40 -7.05 -16.80 -7.27
CA GLU A 40 -7.95 -17.33 -8.30
C GLU A 40 -9.38 -17.55 -7.76
N GLU A 41 -9.55 -17.90 -6.48
CA GLU A 41 -10.87 -17.99 -5.86
C GLU A 41 -11.58 -16.63 -5.87
N GLU A 42 -10.94 -15.57 -5.38
CA GLU A 42 -11.53 -14.23 -5.33
C GLU A 42 -11.67 -13.62 -6.74
N TYR A 43 -10.72 -13.90 -7.64
CA TYR A 43 -10.76 -13.45 -9.02
C TYR A 43 -11.92 -14.09 -9.81
N ASN A 44 -12.18 -15.38 -9.63
CA ASN A 44 -13.25 -16.09 -10.34
C ASN A 44 -14.61 -16.02 -9.62
N ARG A 45 -14.67 -15.43 -8.42
CA ARG A 45 -15.92 -15.28 -7.67
C ARG A 45 -16.97 -14.52 -8.49
N PRO A 46 -18.17 -15.08 -8.70
CA PRO A 46 -19.19 -14.47 -9.52
C PRO A 46 -19.70 -13.18 -8.88
N ILE A 47 -19.85 -12.14 -9.69
CA ILE A 47 -20.53 -10.91 -9.30
C ILE A 47 -22.04 -11.18 -9.42
N LYS A 48 -22.79 -10.91 -8.35
CA LYS A 48 -24.24 -11.21 -8.30
C LYS A 48 -25.06 -10.29 -9.22
N GLU A 49 -24.53 -9.15 -9.65
CA GLU A 49 -25.22 -8.22 -10.54
C GLU A 49 -25.29 -8.74 -11.99
N PRO A 50 -26.47 -8.67 -12.65
CA PRO A 50 -26.62 -9.00 -14.07
C PRO A 50 -25.73 -8.13 -14.98
N LEU A 51 -25.13 -8.76 -16.00
CA LEU A 51 -24.25 -8.09 -16.97
C LEU A 51 -24.93 -6.91 -17.70
N SER A 52 -26.25 -6.98 -17.89
CA SER A 52 -27.04 -5.90 -18.53
C SER A 52 -27.07 -4.60 -17.73
N ILE A 53 -26.99 -4.67 -16.40
CA ILE A 53 -26.90 -3.48 -15.53
C ILE A 53 -25.50 -2.89 -15.60
N ARG A 54 -24.50 -3.74 -15.78
CA ARG A 54 -23.07 -3.39 -15.83
C ARG A 54 -22.72 -2.54 -17.06
N ILE A 55 -23.28 -2.85 -18.22
CA ILE A 55 -23.04 -2.11 -19.48
C ILE A 55 -23.60 -0.68 -19.43
N LEU A 56 -24.61 -0.42 -18.60
CA LEU A 56 -25.27 0.87 -18.51
C LEU A 56 -24.60 1.84 -17.53
N ARG A 57 -23.63 1.39 -16.73
CA ARG A 57 -22.96 2.23 -15.72
C ARG A 57 -21.61 2.72 -16.24
N SER A 58 -21.38 4.03 -16.09
CA SER A 58 -20.05 4.64 -16.26
C SER A 58 -19.17 4.47 -15.02
N THR A 59 -19.71 3.90 -13.93
CA THR A 59 -19.05 3.72 -12.65
C THR A 59 -19.15 2.27 -12.16
N ILE A 60 -18.17 1.88 -11.36
CA ILE A 60 -18.08 0.55 -10.76
C ILE A 60 -19.17 0.39 -9.70
N GLY A 61 -19.92 -0.70 -9.79
CA GLY A 61 -20.96 -1.04 -8.82
C GLY A 61 -20.37 -1.47 -7.46
N PRO A 62 -21.15 -1.40 -6.37
CA PRO A 62 -20.69 -1.82 -5.05
C PRO A 62 -20.14 -3.24 -5.01
N GLU A 63 -20.78 -4.20 -5.68
CA GLU A 63 -20.36 -5.60 -5.72
C GLU A 63 -19.02 -5.80 -6.45
N GLU A 64 -18.80 -5.06 -7.54
CA GLU A 64 -17.52 -5.07 -8.25
C GLU A 64 -16.41 -4.46 -7.39
N TRP A 65 -16.70 -3.36 -6.73
CA TRP A 65 -15.76 -2.73 -5.80
C TRP A 65 -15.33 -3.69 -4.68
N TRP A 66 -16.29 -4.44 -4.11
CA TRP A 66 -15.99 -5.46 -3.10
C TRP A 66 -15.13 -6.59 -3.64
N LYS A 67 -15.29 -6.98 -4.91
CA LYS A 67 -14.40 -7.97 -5.55
C LYS A 67 -12.96 -7.46 -5.56
N TYR A 68 -12.74 -6.24 -6.04
CA TYR A 68 -11.38 -5.68 -6.12
C TYR A 68 -10.75 -5.49 -4.75
N ARG A 69 -11.55 -5.08 -3.77
CA ARG A 69 -11.11 -4.96 -2.38
C ARG A 69 -10.69 -6.30 -1.79
N ARG A 70 -11.46 -7.38 -1.97
CA ARG A 70 -11.07 -8.71 -1.47
C ARG A 70 -9.77 -9.22 -2.07
N ILE A 71 -9.52 -8.94 -3.35
CA ILE A 71 -8.22 -9.22 -3.98
C ILE A 71 -7.12 -8.37 -3.33
N ALA A 72 -7.39 -7.08 -3.08
CA ALA A 72 -6.43 -6.19 -2.42
C ALA A 72 -6.09 -6.61 -0.98
N ASP A 73 -7.08 -7.13 -0.24
CA ASP A 73 -6.90 -7.63 1.13
C ASP A 73 -5.95 -8.85 1.19
N LEU A 74 -5.68 -9.52 0.06
CA LEU A 74 -4.65 -10.58 -0.03
C LEU A 74 -3.21 -10.02 -0.01
N GLY A 75 -3.04 -8.70 -0.17
CA GLY A 75 -1.79 -7.99 -0.01
C GLY A 75 -0.82 -8.05 -1.21
N PRO A 76 0.43 -7.56 -1.04
CA PRO A 76 1.44 -7.47 -2.10
C PRO A 76 1.81 -8.80 -2.76
N ALA A 77 1.65 -9.91 -2.05
CA ALA A 77 1.98 -11.25 -2.55
C ALA A 77 1.17 -11.64 -3.80
N VAL A 78 -0.04 -11.07 -4.01
CA VAL A 78 -0.87 -11.38 -5.20
C VAL A 78 -0.55 -10.52 -6.42
N ILE A 79 0.31 -9.49 -6.30
CA ILE A 79 0.61 -8.60 -7.42
C ILE A 79 1.09 -9.35 -8.68
N PRO A 80 2.00 -10.35 -8.61
CA PRO A 80 2.39 -11.11 -9.81
C PRO A 80 1.20 -11.70 -10.57
N HIS A 81 0.22 -12.24 -9.85
CA HIS A 81 -0.96 -12.84 -10.45
C HIS A 81 -1.93 -11.80 -11.02
N ILE A 82 -2.04 -10.62 -10.39
CA ILE A 82 -2.77 -9.48 -10.95
C ILE A 82 -2.14 -9.07 -12.29
N ILE A 83 -0.80 -8.96 -12.34
CA ILE A 83 -0.06 -8.61 -13.55
C ILE A 83 -0.28 -9.65 -14.66
N GLU A 84 -0.28 -10.95 -14.34
CA GLU A 84 -0.61 -12.02 -15.30
C GLU A 84 -2.00 -11.80 -15.95
N LYS A 85 -3.02 -11.43 -15.17
CA LYS A 85 -4.38 -11.15 -15.71
C LYS A 85 -4.41 -9.89 -16.56
N MET A 86 -3.68 -8.85 -16.16
CA MET A 86 -3.57 -7.61 -16.94
C MET A 86 -2.86 -7.83 -18.28
N GLU A 87 -1.79 -8.63 -18.29
CA GLU A 87 -1.08 -9.05 -19.51
C GLU A 87 -1.99 -9.88 -20.43
N ALA A 88 -2.93 -10.66 -19.87
CA ALA A 88 -3.97 -11.38 -20.61
C ALA A 88 -5.13 -10.48 -21.09
N GLY A 89 -5.11 -9.18 -20.78
CA GLY A 89 -6.08 -8.20 -21.26
C GLY A 89 -7.22 -7.88 -20.30
N ASP A 90 -7.18 -8.34 -19.04
CA ASP A 90 -8.11 -7.88 -18.00
C ASP A 90 -7.58 -6.61 -17.33
N PHE A 91 -7.98 -5.46 -17.86
CA PHE A 91 -7.56 -4.15 -17.34
C PHE A 91 -8.40 -3.65 -16.16
N PHE A 92 -9.50 -4.31 -15.79
CA PHE A 92 -10.34 -3.84 -14.69
C PHE A 92 -9.78 -4.17 -13.30
N ILE A 93 -8.91 -5.18 -13.22
CA ILE A 93 -8.23 -5.56 -11.96
C ILE A 93 -7.19 -4.52 -11.51
N THR A 94 -6.90 -3.51 -12.34
CA THR A 94 -5.98 -2.40 -12.02
C THR A 94 -6.30 -1.72 -10.70
N LEU A 95 -7.57 -1.65 -10.31
CA LEU A 95 -7.97 -1.06 -9.03
C LEU A 95 -7.49 -1.85 -7.82
N SER A 96 -7.48 -3.19 -7.89
CA SER A 96 -6.88 -3.99 -6.82
C SER A 96 -5.40 -3.69 -6.69
N LEU A 97 -4.71 -3.54 -7.83
CA LEU A 97 -3.28 -3.21 -7.84
C LEU A 97 -3.03 -1.82 -7.24
N GLN A 98 -3.86 -0.82 -7.56
CA GLN A 98 -3.78 0.52 -7.00
C GLN A 98 -4.02 0.52 -5.49
N MET A 99 -5.01 -0.24 -5.00
CA MET A 99 -5.30 -0.37 -3.56
C MET A 99 -4.13 -1.00 -2.81
N ILE A 100 -3.53 -2.08 -3.36
CA ILE A 100 -2.38 -2.75 -2.74
C ILE A 100 -1.17 -1.83 -2.75
N THR A 101 -0.82 -1.31 -3.93
CA THR A 101 0.47 -0.62 -4.13
C THR A 101 0.45 0.82 -3.66
N LYS A 102 -0.74 1.45 -3.60
CA LYS A 102 -0.93 2.89 -3.39
C LYS A 102 -0.13 3.74 -4.38
N LYS A 103 0.26 3.17 -5.52
CA LYS A 103 1.01 3.87 -6.54
C LYS A 103 0.07 4.81 -7.27
N PHE A 104 0.45 6.08 -7.36
CA PHE A 104 -0.18 7.05 -8.24
C PHE A 104 0.85 7.53 -9.26
N PHE A 105 0.47 7.48 -10.53
CA PHE A 105 1.36 7.90 -11.61
C PHE A 105 1.26 9.40 -11.85
N GLU A 106 2.42 10.05 -11.98
CA GLU A 106 2.50 11.45 -12.36
C GLU A 106 2.00 11.65 -13.80
N LYS A 107 1.53 12.85 -14.13
CA LYS A 107 1.02 13.18 -15.48
C LYS A 107 2.06 12.89 -16.56
N GLU A 108 3.34 13.11 -16.25
CA GLU A 108 4.49 12.87 -17.10
C GLU A 108 4.66 11.39 -17.44
N GLU A 109 4.36 10.49 -16.51
CA GLU A 109 4.45 9.04 -16.71
C GLU A 109 3.40 8.55 -17.73
N TYR A 110 2.23 9.20 -17.80
CA TYR A 110 1.20 8.90 -18.78
C TYR A 110 1.53 9.36 -20.21
N LYS A 111 2.42 10.36 -20.39
CA LYS A 111 2.71 10.92 -21.72
C LYS A 111 3.22 9.87 -22.71
N SER A 112 3.88 8.82 -22.21
CA SER A 112 4.41 7.72 -23.01
C SER A 112 3.36 6.67 -23.41
N PHE A 113 2.18 6.65 -22.77
CA PHE A 113 1.20 5.57 -22.93
C PHE A 113 -0.09 6.00 -23.64
N GLY A 114 -0.42 7.30 -23.66
CA GLY A 114 -1.55 7.82 -24.42
C GLY A 114 -2.67 8.37 -23.54
N CYS A 115 -3.92 7.99 -23.86
CA CYS A 115 -5.11 8.53 -23.20
C CYS A 115 -5.23 7.97 -21.78
N ARG A 116 -5.95 8.65 -20.88
CA ARG A 116 -6.24 8.13 -19.53
C ARG A 116 -7.43 7.17 -19.57
N ASP A 117 -7.31 6.08 -20.32
CA ASP A 117 -8.25 4.96 -20.22
C ASP A 117 -7.65 3.82 -19.38
N SER A 118 -8.51 2.87 -18.97
CA SER A 118 -8.11 1.73 -18.15
C SER A 118 -7.05 0.83 -18.80
N ARG A 119 -6.97 0.80 -20.14
CA ARG A 119 -5.99 -0.03 -20.84
C ARG A 119 -4.60 0.60 -20.79
N ASP A 120 -4.52 1.91 -20.99
CA ASP A 120 -3.26 2.64 -20.91
C ASP A 120 -2.75 2.68 -19.47
N GLU A 121 -3.65 2.80 -18.48
CA GLU A 121 -3.29 2.65 -17.07
C GLU A 121 -2.76 1.23 -16.76
N ALA A 122 -3.42 0.19 -17.27
CA ALA A 122 -2.94 -1.18 -17.09
C ALA A 122 -1.55 -1.41 -17.69
N LYS A 123 -1.29 -0.89 -18.91
CA LYS A 123 0.05 -0.93 -19.53
C LYS A 123 1.10 -0.21 -18.68
N LEU A 124 0.75 0.93 -18.10
CA LEU A 124 1.65 1.72 -17.26
C LEU A 124 2.00 0.95 -15.96
N TYR A 125 1.03 0.30 -15.33
CA TYR A 125 1.27 -0.60 -14.20
C TYR A 125 2.12 -1.81 -14.56
N ILE A 126 1.86 -2.46 -15.70
CA ILE A 126 2.70 -3.57 -16.20
C ILE A 126 4.15 -3.09 -16.39
N TYR A 127 4.34 -1.94 -17.05
CA TYR A 127 5.67 -1.35 -17.22
C TYR A 127 6.33 -1.00 -15.89
N TRP A 128 5.61 -0.37 -14.97
CA TRP A 128 6.11 -0.03 -13.65
C TRP A 128 6.54 -1.28 -12.88
N TRP A 129 5.73 -2.35 -12.94
CA TRP A 129 6.05 -3.62 -12.30
C TRP A 129 7.29 -4.28 -12.91
N ARG A 130 7.43 -4.30 -14.24
CA ARG A 130 8.58 -4.96 -14.89
C ARG A 130 9.87 -4.15 -14.77
N GLU A 131 9.80 -2.84 -14.98
CA GLU A 131 10.98 -2.00 -15.16
C GLU A 131 10.98 -0.76 -14.25
N GLY A 132 9.86 -0.04 -14.15
CA GLY A 132 9.82 1.27 -13.48
C GLY A 132 10.24 1.20 -12.00
N ARG A 133 9.83 0.15 -11.28
CA ARG A 133 10.13 -0.04 -9.86
C ARG A 133 11.62 -0.18 -9.56
N LYS A 134 12.44 -0.60 -10.52
CA LYS A 134 13.91 -0.71 -10.37
C LYS A 134 14.56 0.66 -10.14
N GLN A 135 13.87 1.74 -10.52
CA GLN A 135 14.34 3.12 -10.37
C GLN A 135 13.87 3.76 -9.05
N THR A 136 13.11 3.02 -8.21
CA THR A 136 12.59 3.52 -6.92
C THR A 136 13.69 4.10 -6.03
N PRO A 137 14.85 3.45 -5.80
CA PRO A 137 15.87 4.02 -4.92
C PRO A 137 16.39 5.38 -5.41
N GLN A 138 16.66 5.51 -6.71
CA GLN A 138 17.19 6.75 -7.30
C GLN A 138 16.15 7.86 -7.29
N ARG A 139 14.88 7.53 -7.60
CA ARG A 139 13.76 8.48 -7.58
C ARG A 139 13.46 8.95 -6.17
N PHE A 140 13.38 8.05 -5.19
CA PHE A 140 13.19 8.39 -3.78
C PHE A 140 14.30 9.31 -3.30
N LYS A 141 15.57 8.94 -3.50
CA LYS A 141 16.72 9.75 -3.09
C LYS A 141 16.66 11.18 -3.66
N LYS A 142 16.31 11.32 -4.94
CA LYS A 142 16.15 12.61 -5.59
C LYS A 142 15.04 13.43 -4.93
N LEU A 143 13.83 12.86 -4.82
CA LEU A 143 12.66 13.56 -4.24
C LEU A 143 12.89 13.95 -2.79
N TYR A 144 13.46 13.06 -1.98
CA TYR A 144 13.79 13.31 -0.59
C TYR A 144 14.81 14.45 -0.44
N THR A 145 15.85 14.48 -1.27
CA THR A 145 16.86 15.56 -1.25
C THR A 145 16.23 16.90 -1.62
N GLU A 146 15.40 16.94 -2.68
CA GLU A 146 14.68 18.14 -3.10
C GLU A 146 13.73 18.64 -2.00
N TRP A 147 12.96 17.73 -1.40
CA TRP A 147 12.05 18.03 -0.29
C TRP A 147 12.79 18.65 0.91
N GLN A 148 13.91 18.04 1.33
CA GLN A 148 14.72 18.53 2.44
C GLN A 148 15.34 19.92 2.14
N SER A 149 15.78 20.18 0.91
CA SER A 149 16.29 21.51 0.51
C SER A 149 15.19 22.57 0.61
N LEU A 150 14.02 22.29 0.01
CA LEU A 150 12.88 23.21 0.01
C LEU A 150 12.39 23.51 1.44
N ARG A 151 12.41 22.52 2.34
CA ARG A 151 12.12 22.73 3.77
C ARG A 151 13.11 23.69 4.43
N LYS A 152 14.41 23.53 4.16
CA LYS A 152 15.46 24.42 4.71
C LYS A 152 15.35 25.85 4.17
N GLU A 153 14.93 26.00 2.92
CA GLU A 153 14.72 27.28 2.25
C GLU A 153 13.40 27.97 2.66
N GLY A 154 12.48 27.27 3.33
CA GLY A 154 11.17 27.79 3.73
C GLY A 154 10.10 27.75 2.62
N GLU A 155 10.39 27.07 1.50
CA GLU A 155 9.52 26.93 0.33
C GLU A 155 8.41 25.89 0.57
N THR A 156 7.48 26.23 1.47
CA THR A 156 6.51 25.30 2.07
C THR A 156 5.63 24.57 1.05
N GLU A 157 5.05 25.27 0.07
CA GLU A 157 4.15 24.66 -0.93
C GLU A 157 4.88 23.68 -1.86
N LYS A 158 6.08 24.05 -2.33
CA LYS A 158 6.91 23.17 -3.15
C LYS A 158 7.39 21.95 -2.36
N ALA A 159 7.75 22.14 -1.08
CA ALA A 159 8.10 21.03 -0.21
C ALA A 159 6.91 20.06 -0.03
N LYS A 160 5.70 20.58 0.18
CA LYS A 160 4.49 19.75 0.27
C LYS A 160 4.24 18.93 -1.00
N GLU A 161 4.43 19.53 -2.17
CA GLU A 161 4.32 18.81 -3.45
C GLU A 161 5.33 17.66 -3.55
N LYS A 162 6.61 17.90 -3.23
CA LYS A 162 7.63 16.83 -3.23
C LYS A 162 7.35 15.73 -2.23
N TYR A 163 6.83 16.09 -1.06
CA TYR A 163 6.39 15.13 -0.05
C TYR A 163 5.25 14.25 -0.57
N GLN A 164 4.26 14.84 -1.24
CA GLN A 164 3.20 14.06 -1.88
C GLN A 164 3.75 13.13 -2.96
N TRP A 165 4.71 13.58 -3.77
CA TRP A 165 5.33 12.70 -4.78
C TRP A 165 6.07 11.51 -4.17
N ILE A 166 6.63 11.65 -2.96
CA ILE A 166 7.22 10.51 -2.23
C ILE A 166 6.12 9.51 -1.86
N ILE A 167 4.97 9.98 -1.36
CA ILE A 167 3.82 9.12 -1.03
C ILE A 167 3.24 8.45 -2.29
N ASP A 168 3.09 9.20 -3.38
CA ASP A 168 2.54 8.72 -4.65
C ASP A 168 3.42 7.64 -5.31
N MET A 169 4.66 7.43 -4.84
CA MET A 169 5.46 6.25 -5.22
C MET A 169 4.87 4.94 -4.68
N GLY A 170 4.02 4.98 -3.66
CA GLY A 170 3.31 3.85 -3.09
C GLY A 170 4.11 3.08 -2.03
N ILE A 171 3.61 1.92 -1.62
CA ILE A 171 4.21 1.11 -0.53
C ILE A 171 5.65 0.66 -0.81
N ILE A 172 6.08 0.70 -2.08
CA ILE A 172 7.44 0.35 -2.47
C ILE A 172 8.51 1.26 -1.86
N VAL A 173 8.14 2.47 -1.41
CA VAL A 173 9.09 3.36 -0.73
C VAL A 173 9.21 3.14 0.78
N LEU A 174 8.38 2.28 1.37
CA LEU A 174 8.39 2.02 2.82
C LEU A 174 9.80 1.70 3.37
N PRO A 175 10.63 0.82 2.75
CA PRO A 175 11.97 0.54 3.28
C PRO A 175 12.84 1.80 3.43
N TYR A 176 12.77 2.71 2.45
CA TYR A 176 13.57 3.94 2.46
C TYR A 176 13.01 4.99 3.42
N LEU A 177 11.69 5.06 3.59
CA LEU A 177 11.06 5.89 4.63
C LEU A 177 11.52 5.45 6.02
N ILE A 178 11.50 4.13 6.28
CA ILE A 178 11.93 3.56 7.55
C ILE A 178 13.42 3.80 7.81
N GLU A 179 14.27 3.69 6.78
CA GLU A 179 15.70 4.05 6.86
C GLU A 179 15.87 5.50 7.35
N LYS A 180 15.19 6.47 6.72
CA LYS A 180 15.31 7.90 7.08
C LYS A 180 14.71 8.23 8.45
N ILE A 181 13.63 7.54 8.84
CA ILE A 181 13.07 7.64 10.19
C ILE A 181 14.08 7.12 11.23
N SER A 182 14.78 6.02 10.93
CA SER A 182 15.82 5.48 11.82
C SER A 182 17.04 6.41 11.96
N GLU A 183 17.29 7.26 10.97
CA GLU A 183 18.29 8.34 11.00
C GLU A 183 17.81 9.59 11.75
N GLY A 184 16.55 9.61 12.22
CA GLY A 184 15.97 10.67 13.03
C GLY A 184 15.03 11.63 12.29
N ASP A 185 14.71 11.41 11.00
CA ASP A 185 13.75 12.25 10.28
C ASP A 185 12.29 11.85 10.57
N THR A 186 11.80 12.29 11.72
CA THR A 186 10.44 11.97 12.20
C THR A 186 9.33 12.58 11.34
N ALA A 187 9.64 13.53 10.46
CA ALA A 187 8.66 14.17 9.59
C ALA A 187 8.10 13.22 8.51
N LEU A 188 8.69 12.04 8.32
CA LEU A 188 8.24 11.01 7.39
C LEU A 188 7.24 10.01 7.99
N ILE A 189 7.02 10.03 9.31
CA ILE A 189 6.11 9.07 9.98
C ILE A 189 4.67 9.14 9.44
N PRO A 190 4.10 10.33 9.17
CA PRO A 190 2.76 10.41 8.56
C PRO A 190 2.68 9.73 7.18
N ALA A 191 3.75 9.76 6.37
CA ALA A 191 3.77 9.05 5.09
C ALA A 191 3.72 7.53 5.29
N VAL A 192 4.39 7.00 6.32
CA VAL A 192 4.30 5.57 6.68
C VAL A 192 2.88 5.23 7.13
N SER A 193 2.26 6.05 7.97
CA SER A 193 0.85 5.89 8.38
C SER A 193 -0.08 5.81 7.16
N GLU A 194 0.02 6.78 6.26
CA GLU A 194 -0.81 6.83 5.05
C GLU A 194 -0.60 5.60 4.15
N LEU A 195 0.65 5.22 3.90
CA LEU A 195 0.99 4.06 3.09
C LEU A 195 0.60 2.72 3.74
N THR A 196 0.37 2.70 5.05
CA THR A 196 0.02 1.49 5.80
C THR A 196 -1.42 1.49 6.34
N ASP A 197 -2.27 2.40 5.83
CA ASP A 197 -3.68 2.53 6.26
C ASP A 197 -3.82 2.76 7.77
N GLY A 198 -2.85 3.44 8.38
CA GLY A 198 -2.82 3.76 9.80
C GLY A 198 -2.38 2.62 10.71
N GLU A 199 -1.85 1.51 10.17
CA GLU A 199 -1.23 0.44 10.97
C GLU A 199 -0.04 0.96 11.80
N VAL A 200 0.67 1.96 11.27
CA VAL A 200 1.54 2.85 12.04
C VAL A 200 0.80 4.16 12.31
N LYS A 201 0.71 4.59 13.56
CA LYS A 201 0.09 5.88 13.89
C LYS A 201 0.95 7.06 13.42
N GLU A 202 0.31 8.15 13.04
CA GLU A 202 1.01 9.39 12.60
C GLU A 202 1.90 10.01 13.69
N ASP A 203 1.59 9.77 14.95
CA ASP A 203 2.31 10.25 16.13
C ASP A 203 3.25 9.18 16.75
N ALA A 204 3.46 8.05 16.07
CA ALA A 204 4.37 7.01 16.51
C ALA A 204 5.80 7.55 16.69
N THR A 205 6.58 6.95 17.59
CA THR A 205 8.00 7.26 17.70
C THR A 205 8.81 6.59 16.57
N PRO A 206 10.02 7.06 16.26
CA PRO A 206 10.91 6.38 15.32
C PRO A 206 11.13 4.90 15.66
N GLU A 207 11.31 4.58 16.95
CA GLU A 207 11.52 3.21 17.43
C GLU A 207 10.29 2.33 17.22
N GLU A 208 9.09 2.87 17.43
CA GLU A 208 7.83 2.17 17.18
C GLU A 208 7.66 1.86 15.69
N CYS A 209 7.95 2.84 14.83
CA CYS A 209 7.86 2.71 13.39
C CYS A 209 8.86 1.65 12.85
N VAL A 210 10.13 1.72 13.29
CA VAL A 210 11.16 0.75 12.90
C VAL A 210 10.83 -0.66 13.42
N ARG A 211 10.35 -0.79 14.66
CA ARG A 211 9.95 -2.08 15.22
C ARG A 211 8.78 -2.67 14.44
N TRP A 212 7.73 -1.88 14.18
CA TRP A 212 6.59 -2.32 13.38
C TRP A 212 7.03 -2.81 12.00
N TRP A 213 7.93 -2.08 11.34
CA TRP A 213 8.45 -2.50 10.03
C TRP A 213 9.15 -3.85 10.11
N LYS A 214 10.02 -4.08 11.10
CA LYS A 214 10.70 -5.37 11.28
C LYS A 214 9.72 -6.54 11.45
N GLU A 215 8.64 -6.32 12.20
CA GLU A 215 7.63 -7.33 12.49
C GLU A 215 6.68 -7.59 11.31
N ASN A 216 6.44 -6.59 10.45
CA ASN A 216 5.41 -6.64 9.41
C ASN A 216 5.94 -6.53 7.97
N LYS A 217 7.25 -6.37 7.75
CA LYS A 217 7.83 -6.15 6.42
C LYS A 217 7.36 -7.15 5.36
N GLU A 218 7.22 -8.43 5.71
CA GLU A 218 6.80 -9.48 4.76
C GLU A 218 5.40 -9.23 4.18
N ARG A 219 4.52 -8.54 4.92
CA ARG A 219 3.18 -8.18 4.47
C ARG A 219 3.18 -6.95 3.54
N TRP A 220 4.19 -6.09 3.62
CA TRP A 220 4.18 -4.78 2.95
C TRP A 220 5.29 -4.63 1.89
N TYR A 221 6.31 -5.48 1.94
CA TYR A 221 7.46 -5.41 1.06
C TYR A 221 7.09 -5.92 -0.34
N ILE A 222 7.44 -5.12 -1.35
CA ILE A 222 7.41 -5.54 -2.75
C ILE A 222 8.85 -5.84 -3.15
N PRO A 223 9.18 -7.10 -3.49
CA PRO A 223 10.53 -7.44 -3.91
C PRO A 223 10.91 -6.70 -5.20
N ILE A 224 12.13 -6.16 -5.22
CA ILE A 224 12.74 -5.57 -6.41
C ILE A 224 13.82 -6.55 -6.87
N GLU A 225 13.66 -7.12 -8.06
CA GLU A 225 14.65 -8.03 -8.64
C GLU A 225 16.04 -7.38 -8.67
N GLY A 226 17.03 -8.06 -8.07
CA GLY A 226 18.40 -7.59 -8.00
C GLY A 226 18.69 -6.58 -6.89
N ASP A 227 17.75 -6.35 -5.96
CA ASP A 227 18.04 -5.64 -4.73
C ASP A 227 18.98 -6.48 -3.84
N PRO A 228 20.19 -6.01 -3.51
CA PRO A 228 21.12 -6.74 -2.64
C PRO A 228 20.54 -7.07 -1.25
N GLY A 229 19.46 -6.40 -0.82
CA GLY A 229 18.73 -6.72 0.41
C GLY A 229 18.11 -8.14 0.45
N GLU A 230 17.85 -8.77 -0.70
CA GLU A 230 17.36 -10.17 -0.74
C GLU A 230 18.42 -11.20 -0.33
N GLU A 231 19.71 -10.90 -0.48
CA GLU A 231 20.78 -11.84 -0.13
C GLU A 231 21.04 -11.92 1.39
N GLU A 232 20.70 -10.89 2.15
CA GLU A 232 20.82 -10.91 3.62
C GLU A 232 19.68 -11.71 4.27
N ILE A 233 18.45 -11.61 3.75
CA ILE A 233 17.30 -12.36 4.29
C ILE A 233 17.51 -13.88 4.22
N LYS A 234 18.22 -14.37 3.19
CA LYS A 234 18.50 -15.81 3.02
C LYS A 234 19.65 -16.34 3.89
N LYS A 235 20.40 -15.48 4.58
CA LYS A 235 21.56 -15.90 5.40
C LYS A 235 21.21 -16.14 6.87
N ASP A 236 20.15 -15.54 7.39
CA ASP A 236 19.76 -15.66 8.80
C ASP A 236 18.89 -16.90 9.11
N ASP A 237 18.42 -17.60 8.07
CA ASP A 237 17.62 -18.85 8.18
C ASP A 237 18.45 -20.15 7.99
N LYS A 238 19.79 -20.07 8.09
CA LYS A 238 20.70 -21.24 8.05
C LYS A 238 21.53 -21.36 9.32
#